data_AF-X1J1S4-F1
#
_entry.id   AF-X1J1S4-F1
#
_cell.length_a   1.000
_cell.length_b   1.000
_cell.length_c   1.000
_cell.angle_alpha   90.00
_cell.angle_beta   90.00
_cell.angle_gamma   90.00
#
_symmetry.space_group_name_H-M   'P 1'
#
loop_
_entity.id
_entity.type
_entity.pdbx_description
1 polymer ?
#
loop_
_entity_poly.entity_id
_entity_poly.type
_entity_poly.pdbx_seq_one_letter_code
_entity_poly.pdbx_strand_id
1 'polypeptide(L)'
;ANAYIDNVLERGFNIDDFVARFSFNLDVFGNLWEQVAKFRAARKLWAKNIKERYGAKNDRSMFLRGLFGGGGGGLTKEQPENNIVRSAYYALAAALSGAQTIALCSYDEAYTIPTPHSALISLRTLQILMDEVGLRDTVDPLAGSYFIETLTKQMEDKIVEEIAKIDTLGGMVKAISGGYIQKEVARQAYEFEKGVQSGELIKVGVNKYAGGEQGKVELHEYSDESAVEQIKSLKELRRARNN
;
A
#
# COMPACT_ATOMS: atom_id res chain seq x y z
N ALA A 1 12.14 -7.87 -3.28
CA ALA A 1 11.76 -9.19 -3.83
C ALA A 1 12.98 -9.99 -4.31
N ASN A 2 13.82 -9.44 -5.20
CA ASN A 2 15.02 -10.11 -5.71
C ASN A 2 15.90 -10.74 -4.62
N ALA A 3 16.26 -9.98 -3.57
CA ALA A 3 17.06 -10.51 -2.46
C ALA A 3 16.44 -11.75 -1.76
N TYR A 4 15.10 -11.83 -1.67
CA TYR A 4 14.42 -13.02 -1.14
C TYR A 4 14.49 -14.19 -2.11
N ILE A 5 14.32 -13.93 -3.41
CA ILE A 5 14.44 -14.94 -4.47
C ILE A 5 15.87 -15.52 -4.45
N ASP A 6 16.88 -14.66 -4.51
CA ASP A 6 18.30 -15.04 -4.51
C ASP A 6 18.61 -15.94 -3.30
N ASN A 7 18.14 -15.55 -2.11
CA ASN A 7 18.27 -16.34 -0.88
C ASN A 7 17.64 -17.75 -0.98
N VAL A 8 16.46 -17.89 -1.59
CA VAL A 8 15.79 -19.20 -1.71
C VAL A 8 16.47 -20.06 -2.79
N LEU A 9 16.93 -19.45 -3.89
CA LEU A 9 17.69 -20.13 -4.93
C LEU A 9 19.03 -20.67 -4.39
N GLU A 10 19.73 -19.92 -3.53
CA GLU A 10 20.96 -20.37 -2.86
C GLU A 10 20.74 -21.63 -2.00
N ARG A 11 19.51 -21.90 -1.57
CA ARG A 11 19.13 -23.12 -0.83
C ARG A 11 18.79 -24.31 -1.75
N GLY A 12 18.89 -24.13 -3.07
CA GLY A 12 18.70 -25.18 -4.07
C GLY A 12 17.28 -25.39 -4.58
N PHE A 13 16.34 -24.48 -4.28
CA PHE A 13 14.97 -24.55 -4.83
C PHE A 13 14.91 -23.95 -6.22
N ASN A 14 14.00 -24.43 -7.07
CA ASN A 14 13.74 -23.80 -8.37
C ASN A 14 12.82 -22.60 -8.20
N ILE A 15 12.99 -21.58 -9.05
CA ILE A 15 12.18 -20.35 -9.00
C ILE A 15 10.66 -20.63 -9.01
N ASP A 16 10.23 -21.56 -9.85
CA ASP A 16 8.82 -21.90 -10.04
C ASP A 16 8.21 -22.68 -8.86
N ASP A 17 9.03 -23.20 -7.94
CA ASP A 17 8.55 -23.94 -6.77
C ASP A 17 7.94 -23.02 -5.72
N PHE A 18 8.36 -21.75 -5.67
CA PHE A 18 7.99 -20.85 -4.58
C PHE A 18 7.53 -19.45 -5.00
N VAL A 19 8.02 -18.88 -6.11
CA VAL A 19 7.76 -17.46 -6.40
C VAL A 19 6.30 -17.19 -6.73
N ALA A 20 5.58 -18.19 -7.24
CA ALA A 20 4.13 -18.15 -7.43
C ALA A 20 3.33 -18.06 -6.11
N ARG A 21 3.98 -18.12 -4.95
CA ARG A 21 3.37 -17.85 -3.63
C ARG A 21 3.67 -16.46 -3.09
N PHE A 22 4.51 -15.68 -3.77
CA PHE A 22 4.79 -14.32 -3.35
C PHE A 22 3.55 -13.46 -3.50
N SER A 23 3.29 -12.65 -2.48
CA SER A 23 2.31 -11.57 -2.49
C SER A 23 2.98 -10.26 -2.10
N PHE A 24 2.43 -9.17 -2.57
CA PHE A 24 2.92 -7.82 -2.31
C PHE A 24 1.92 -7.05 -1.46
N ASN A 25 2.42 -6.17 -0.60
CA ASN A 25 1.63 -5.16 0.08
C ASN A 25 2.21 -3.80 -0.33
N LEU A 26 1.41 -2.98 -0.98
CA LEU A 26 1.86 -1.73 -1.58
C LEU A 26 0.88 -0.60 -1.25
N ASP A 27 1.44 0.48 -0.73
CA ASP A 27 0.69 1.65 -0.27
C ASP A 27 -0.07 2.34 -1.42
N VAL A 28 -1.20 2.99 -1.11
CA VAL A 28 -1.95 3.83 -2.04
C VAL A 28 -2.12 5.21 -1.42
N PHE A 29 -1.34 6.17 -1.93
CA PHE A 29 -1.33 7.54 -1.43
C PHE A 29 -0.90 8.53 -2.51
N GLY A 30 -1.42 9.75 -2.46
CA GLY A 30 -1.02 10.84 -3.36
C GLY A 30 -1.85 10.92 -4.64
N ASN A 31 -1.20 11.11 -5.78
CA ASN A 31 -1.87 11.37 -7.06
C ASN A 31 -2.51 10.10 -7.64
N LEU A 32 -3.83 10.14 -7.91
CA LEU A 32 -4.63 9.04 -8.45
C LEU A 32 -3.99 8.36 -9.67
N TRP A 33 -3.56 9.14 -10.65
CA TRP A 33 -3.05 8.64 -11.93
C TRP A 33 -1.67 8.03 -11.79
N GLU A 34 -0.82 8.64 -10.97
CA GLU A 34 0.49 8.07 -10.64
C GLU A 34 0.36 6.75 -9.89
N GLN A 35 -0.65 6.60 -9.02
CA GLN A 35 -0.93 5.31 -8.37
C GLN A 35 -1.28 4.25 -9.42
N VAL A 36 -2.23 4.53 -10.34
CA VAL A 36 -2.58 3.60 -11.43
C VAL A 36 -1.33 3.22 -12.25
N ALA A 37 -0.55 4.20 -12.67
CA ALA A 37 0.67 3.99 -13.43
C ALA A 37 1.69 3.13 -12.67
N LYS A 38 1.91 3.39 -11.37
CA LYS A 38 2.80 2.64 -10.48
C LYS A 38 2.48 1.16 -10.47
N PHE A 39 1.21 0.80 -10.29
CA PHE A 39 0.82 -0.61 -10.18
C PHE A 39 0.87 -1.34 -11.52
N ARG A 40 0.48 -0.67 -12.63
CA ARG A 40 0.63 -1.22 -13.99
C ARG A 40 2.10 -1.47 -14.33
N ALA A 41 2.96 -0.49 -14.07
CA ALA A 41 4.41 -0.58 -14.26
C ALA A 41 5.01 -1.70 -13.41
N ALA A 42 4.66 -1.78 -12.13
CA ALA A 42 5.17 -2.80 -11.21
C ALA A 42 4.84 -4.23 -11.67
N ARG A 43 3.62 -4.49 -12.15
CA ARG A 43 3.25 -5.82 -12.69
C ARG A 43 4.12 -6.21 -13.88
N LYS A 44 4.31 -5.29 -14.82
CA LYS A 44 5.09 -5.54 -16.04
C LYS A 44 6.56 -5.77 -15.72
N LEU A 45 7.15 -4.93 -14.88
CA LEU A 45 8.55 -5.06 -14.45
C LEU A 45 8.77 -6.34 -13.64
N TRP A 46 7.83 -6.72 -12.79
CA TRP A 46 7.88 -7.99 -12.07
C TRP A 46 7.89 -9.18 -13.02
N ALA A 47 6.92 -9.25 -13.94
CA ALA A 47 6.84 -10.33 -14.92
C ALA A 47 8.12 -10.44 -15.76
N LYS A 48 8.63 -9.30 -16.23
CA LYS A 48 9.90 -9.21 -16.97
C LYS A 48 11.06 -9.74 -16.14
N ASN A 49 11.21 -9.28 -14.91
CA ASN A 49 12.30 -9.69 -14.02
C ASN A 49 12.25 -11.19 -13.70
N ILE A 50 11.08 -11.74 -13.38
CA ILE A 50 10.93 -13.18 -13.09
C ILE A 50 11.24 -14.04 -14.32
N LYS A 51 10.84 -13.59 -15.51
CA LYS A 51 11.10 -14.30 -16.77
C LYS A 51 12.56 -14.21 -17.20
N GLU A 52 13.11 -13.00 -17.26
CA GLU A 52 14.41 -12.72 -17.90
C GLU A 52 15.58 -12.94 -16.94
N ARG A 53 15.49 -12.45 -15.69
CA ARG A 53 16.57 -12.58 -14.71
C ARG A 53 16.59 -13.96 -14.06
N TYR A 54 15.41 -14.49 -13.74
CA TYR A 54 15.28 -15.74 -12.99
C TYR A 54 14.88 -16.96 -13.82
N GLY A 55 14.58 -16.77 -15.12
CA GLY A 55 14.36 -17.88 -16.05
C GLY A 55 13.10 -18.70 -15.80
N ALA A 56 12.13 -18.18 -15.05
CA ALA A 56 10.88 -18.87 -14.74
C ALA A 56 10.16 -19.34 -16.00
N LYS A 57 9.61 -20.56 -15.95
CA LYS A 57 8.88 -21.20 -17.06
C LYS A 57 7.38 -21.19 -16.86
N ASN A 58 6.92 -21.11 -15.61
CA ASN A 58 5.50 -21.04 -15.31
C ASN A 58 4.98 -19.60 -15.36
N ASP A 59 3.98 -19.33 -16.20
CA ASP A 59 3.37 -18.01 -16.30
C ASP A 59 2.81 -17.49 -14.96
N ARG A 60 2.33 -18.39 -14.09
CA ARG A 60 1.82 -18.00 -12.75
C ARG A 60 2.89 -17.42 -11.85
N SER A 61 4.16 -17.78 -12.06
CA SER A 61 5.30 -17.19 -11.34
C SER A 61 5.48 -15.70 -11.66
N MET A 62 5.02 -15.27 -12.83
CA MET A 62 5.12 -13.89 -13.31
C MET A 62 3.99 -12.99 -12.80
N PHE A 63 3.02 -13.52 -12.04
CA PHE A 63 1.91 -12.73 -11.52
C PHE A 63 2.30 -11.99 -10.24
N LEU A 64 2.36 -10.66 -10.31
CA LEU A 64 2.38 -9.80 -9.13
C LEU A 64 0.95 -9.73 -8.59
N ARG A 65 0.73 -10.34 -7.42
CA ARG A 65 -0.54 -10.33 -6.70
C ARG A 65 -0.35 -9.67 -5.35
N GLY A 66 -1.34 -8.94 -4.87
CA GLY A 66 -1.17 -8.27 -3.61
C GLY A 66 -2.37 -7.54 -3.06
N LEU A 67 -2.14 -7.06 -1.83
CA LEU A 67 -2.95 -6.06 -1.17
C LEU A 67 -2.46 -4.69 -1.62
N PHE A 68 -3.33 -3.89 -2.22
CA PHE A 68 -3.07 -2.48 -2.48
C PHE A 68 -4.02 -1.66 -1.62
N GLY A 69 -3.47 -0.83 -0.75
CA GLY A 69 -4.27 -0.12 0.23
C GLY A 69 -3.39 0.60 1.22
N GLY A 70 -3.93 0.92 2.39
CA GLY A 70 -3.28 1.82 3.32
C GLY A 70 -3.56 3.28 2.96
N GLY A 71 -2.53 4.11 2.93
CA GLY A 71 -2.67 5.55 2.73
C GLY A 71 -3.09 6.32 3.99
N GLY A 72 -2.97 5.71 5.18
CA GLY A 72 -3.32 6.34 6.46
C GLY A 72 -2.54 7.64 6.72
N GLY A 73 -1.28 7.72 6.28
CA GLY A 73 -0.49 8.97 6.32
C GLY A 73 -1.08 10.11 5.47
N GLY A 74 -2.02 9.79 4.58
CA GLY A 74 -2.79 10.73 3.79
C GLY A 74 -4.06 11.25 4.47
N LEU A 75 -4.49 10.67 5.58
CA LEU A 75 -5.69 11.07 6.30
C LEU A 75 -5.38 12.13 7.36
N THR A 76 -6.35 12.96 7.72
CA THR A 76 -6.16 14.12 8.60
C THR A 76 -6.98 14.02 9.87
N LYS A 77 -6.45 14.59 10.94
CA LYS A 77 -7.21 14.81 12.18
C LYS A 77 -8.24 15.93 11.96
N GLU A 78 -7.84 17.00 11.30
CA GLU A 78 -8.70 18.12 10.96
C GLU A 78 -9.75 17.69 9.93
N GLN A 79 -11.01 18.06 10.18
CA GLN A 79 -12.15 17.76 9.30
C GLN A 79 -12.18 16.28 8.85
N PRO A 80 -12.30 15.32 9.80
CA PRO A 80 -12.06 13.90 9.53
C PRO A 80 -13.06 13.28 8.55
N GLU A 81 -14.25 13.86 8.37
CA GLU A 81 -15.21 13.41 7.36
C GLU A 81 -14.67 13.55 5.93
N ASN A 82 -13.74 14.49 5.67
CA ASN A 82 -13.02 14.56 4.40
C ASN A 82 -12.23 13.27 4.10
N ASN A 83 -11.84 12.51 5.14
CA ASN A 83 -11.16 11.23 4.96
C ASN A 83 -12.08 10.18 4.33
N ILE A 84 -13.41 10.27 4.45
CA ILE A 84 -14.34 9.39 3.72
C ILE A 84 -14.13 9.55 2.22
N VAL A 85 -14.03 10.80 1.75
CA VAL A 85 -13.80 11.13 0.34
C VAL A 85 -12.39 10.74 -0.11
N ARG A 86 -11.36 11.02 0.72
CA ARG A 86 -9.98 10.61 0.41
C ARG A 86 -9.86 9.10 0.27
N SER A 87 -10.40 8.36 1.24
CA SER A 87 -10.45 6.91 1.21
C SER A 87 -11.21 6.41 -0.01
N ALA A 88 -12.36 6.98 -0.37
CA ALA A 88 -13.08 6.59 -1.59
C ALA A 88 -12.20 6.71 -2.86
N TYR A 89 -11.40 7.77 -2.96
CA TYR A 89 -10.46 7.92 -4.08
C TYR A 89 -9.25 6.98 -4.00
N TYR A 90 -8.75 6.66 -2.81
CA TYR A 90 -7.70 5.64 -2.64
C TYR A 90 -8.22 4.24 -3.01
N ALA A 91 -9.45 3.91 -2.63
CA ALA A 91 -10.11 2.67 -3.04
C ALA A 91 -10.31 2.61 -4.55
N LEU A 92 -10.76 3.70 -5.18
CA LEU A 92 -10.87 3.80 -6.63
C LEU A 92 -9.51 3.63 -7.32
N ALA A 93 -8.45 4.28 -6.80
CA ALA A 93 -7.09 4.13 -7.31
C ALA A 93 -6.63 2.66 -7.25
N ALA A 94 -6.81 2.01 -6.10
CA ALA A 94 -6.45 0.61 -5.89
C ALA A 94 -7.22 -0.34 -6.84
N ALA A 95 -8.51 -0.08 -7.04
CA ALA A 95 -9.36 -0.88 -7.91
C ALA A 95 -9.00 -0.72 -9.40
N LEU A 96 -8.86 0.52 -9.88
CA LEU A 96 -8.39 0.80 -11.24
C LEU A 96 -6.98 0.25 -11.49
N SER A 97 -6.21 0.12 -10.42
CA SER A 97 -4.89 -0.51 -10.44
C SER A 97 -4.93 -2.02 -10.48
N GLY A 98 -6.09 -2.68 -10.40
CA GLY A 98 -6.21 -4.14 -10.43
C GLY A 98 -5.72 -4.84 -9.17
N ALA A 99 -5.99 -4.26 -7.99
CA ALA A 99 -5.71 -4.89 -6.69
C ALA A 99 -6.46 -6.23 -6.53
N GLN A 100 -5.83 -7.22 -5.87
CA GLN A 100 -6.51 -8.47 -5.48
C GLN A 100 -7.19 -8.33 -4.12
N THR A 101 -6.65 -7.47 -3.26
CA THR A 101 -7.22 -7.14 -1.96
C THR A 101 -7.01 -5.64 -1.73
N ILE A 102 -8.03 -4.98 -1.19
CA ILE A 102 -7.95 -3.56 -0.82
C ILE A 102 -8.13 -3.47 0.69
N ALA A 103 -7.17 -2.86 1.37
CA ALA A 103 -7.34 -2.41 2.75
C ALA A 103 -7.61 -0.91 2.73
N LEU A 104 -8.77 -0.52 3.22
CA LEU A 104 -9.22 0.86 3.21
C LEU A 104 -9.21 1.42 4.62
N CYS A 105 -8.44 2.48 4.85
CA CYS A 105 -8.44 3.20 6.12
C CYS A 105 -9.78 3.88 6.38
N SER A 106 -10.22 3.83 7.63
CA SER A 106 -11.44 4.50 8.10
C SER A 106 -11.22 5.99 8.32
N TYR A 107 -12.31 6.75 8.38
CA TYR A 107 -12.20 8.22 8.41
C TYR A 107 -11.59 8.75 9.72
N ASP A 108 -11.56 7.93 10.77
CA ASP A 108 -11.01 8.16 12.10
C ASP A 108 -9.54 7.71 12.26
N GLU A 109 -8.87 7.29 11.18
CA GLU A 109 -7.48 6.78 11.17
C GLU A 109 -6.48 7.68 11.90
N ALA A 110 -6.65 9.00 11.82
CA ALA A 110 -5.75 9.97 12.46
C ALA A 110 -5.95 10.11 13.98
N TYR A 111 -6.90 9.36 14.57
CA TYR A 111 -7.25 9.42 15.99
C TYR A 111 -6.92 8.13 16.72
N THR A 112 -7.53 7.01 16.31
CA THR A 112 -7.41 5.70 16.98
C THR A 112 -7.74 4.58 15.99
N ILE A 113 -7.71 3.33 16.43
CA ILE A 113 -8.19 2.20 15.60
C ILE A 113 -9.68 2.37 15.29
N PRO A 114 -10.18 1.84 14.15
CA PRO A 114 -11.55 2.10 13.71
C PRO A 114 -12.62 1.66 14.71
N THR A 115 -13.66 2.48 14.87
CA THR A 115 -14.93 2.06 15.49
C THR A 115 -15.71 1.13 14.55
N PRO A 116 -16.70 0.35 15.05
CA PRO A 116 -17.58 -0.42 14.17
C PRO A 116 -18.30 0.44 13.12
N HIS A 117 -18.66 1.68 13.48
CA HIS A 117 -19.30 2.63 12.57
C HIS A 117 -18.36 3.08 11.45
N SER A 118 -17.14 3.51 11.78
CA SER A 118 -16.16 3.97 10.80
C SER A 118 -15.66 2.83 9.90
N ALA A 119 -15.53 1.61 10.45
CA ALA A 119 -15.24 0.42 9.67
C ALA A 119 -16.38 0.07 8.69
N LEU A 120 -17.64 0.22 9.12
CA LEU A 120 -18.80 -0.01 8.26
C LEU A 120 -18.84 0.97 7.08
N ILE A 121 -18.49 2.24 7.29
CA ILE A 121 -18.37 3.22 6.20
C ILE A 121 -17.32 2.78 5.18
N SER A 122 -16.13 2.36 5.62
CA SER A 122 -15.08 1.85 4.74
C SER A 122 -15.55 0.63 3.92
N LEU A 123 -16.29 -0.29 4.56
CA LEU A 123 -16.88 -1.43 3.86
C LEU A 123 -17.93 -1.00 2.82
N ARG A 124 -18.81 -0.05 3.16
CA ARG A 124 -19.82 0.47 2.23
C ARG A 124 -19.20 1.20 1.05
N THR A 125 -18.11 1.93 1.25
CA THR A 125 -17.35 2.56 0.16
C THR A 125 -16.88 1.52 -0.87
N LEU A 126 -16.35 0.39 -0.42
CA LEU A 126 -15.94 -0.70 -1.32
C LEU A 126 -17.13 -1.34 -2.03
N GLN A 127 -18.25 -1.55 -1.32
CA GLN A 127 -19.47 -2.13 -1.88
C GLN A 127 -20.11 -1.23 -2.94
N ILE A 128 -20.20 0.08 -2.69
CA ILE A 128 -20.68 1.06 -3.68
C ILE A 128 -19.79 1.03 -4.92
N LEU A 129 -18.46 1.03 -4.74
CA LEU A 129 -17.51 0.92 -5.84
C LEU A 129 -17.71 -0.37 -6.67
N MET A 130 -17.99 -1.49 -6.02
CA MET A 130 -18.17 -2.78 -6.70
C MET A 130 -19.54 -2.94 -7.35
N ASP A 131 -20.61 -2.56 -6.65
CA ASP A 131 -21.98 -2.95 -6.95
C ASP A 131 -22.80 -1.85 -7.65
N GLU A 132 -22.44 -0.57 -7.48
CA GLU A 132 -23.28 0.55 -7.95
C GLU A 132 -22.69 1.34 -9.14
N VAL A 133 -21.36 1.45 -9.24
CA VAL A 133 -20.71 2.41 -10.18
C VAL A 133 -20.02 1.77 -11.39
N GLY A 134 -20.19 0.46 -11.61
CA GLY A 134 -19.72 -0.22 -12.83
C GLY A 134 -18.22 -0.54 -12.87
N LEU A 135 -17.50 -0.45 -11.74
CA LEU A 135 -16.05 -0.68 -11.69
C LEU A 135 -15.64 -2.10 -12.14
N ARG A 136 -16.55 -3.08 -12.03
CA ARG A 136 -16.32 -4.49 -12.40
C ARG A 136 -16.78 -4.83 -13.82
N ASP A 137 -17.27 -3.86 -14.58
CA ASP A 137 -17.89 -4.14 -15.89
C ASP A 137 -16.85 -4.47 -16.96
N THR A 138 -15.58 -4.07 -16.77
CA THR A 138 -14.48 -4.40 -17.70
C THR A 138 -13.12 -4.46 -16.99
N VAL A 139 -12.16 -5.16 -17.61
CA VAL A 139 -10.79 -5.29 -17.13
C VAL A 139 -9.93 -4.14 -17.65
N ASP A 140 -9.15 -3.52 -16.75
CA ASP A 140 -8.27 -2.36 -17.03
C ASP A 140 -8.97 -1.29 -17.91
N PRO A 141 -10.03 -0.62 -17.41
CA PRO A 141 -10.80 0.36 -18.19
C PRO A 141 -9.97 1.55 -18.70
N LEU A 142 -8.75 1.72 -18.20
CA LEU A 142 -7.82 2.78 -18.58
C LEU A 142 -6.84 2.34 -19.68
N ALA A 143 -6.88 1.09 -20.12
CA ALA A 143 -6.04 0.57 -21.19
C ALA A 143 -6.21 1.38 -22.48
N GLY A 144 -5.10 1.75 -23.11
CA GLY A 144 -5.09 2.53 -24.34
C GLY A 144 -5.27 4.04 -24.14
N SER A 145 -5.52 4.53 -22.92
CA SER A 145 -5.46 5.96 -22.62
C SER A 145 -4.04 6.48 -22.85
N TYR A 146 -3.85 7.37 -23.84
CA TYR A 146 -2.52 7.93 -24.15
C TYR A 146 -1.83 8.51 -22.91
N PHE A 147 -2.59 9.16 -22.04
CA PHE A 147 -2.07 9.74 -20.80
C PHE A 147 -1.59 8.66 -19.83
N ILE A 148 -2.42 7.64 -19.55
CA ILE A 148 -2.07 6.58 -18.59
C ILE A 148 -0.96 5.68 -19.13
N GLU A 149 -0.95 5.36 -20.43
CA GLU A 149 0.11 4.55 -21.02
C GLU A 149 1.46 5.29 -21.00
N THR A 150 1.46 6.59 -21.31
CA THR A 150 2.67 7.42 -21.23
C THR A 150 3.18 7.51 -19.79
N LEU A 151 2.29 7.79 -18.83
CA LEU A 151 2.64 7.88 -17.42
C LEU A 151 3.14 6.54 -16.86
N THR A 152 2.52 5.44 -17.28
CA THR A 152 2.97 4.07 -16.92
C THR A 152 4.38 3.82 -17.44
N LYS A 153 4.67 4.18 -18.69
CA LYS A 153 6.02 4.02 -19.26
C LYS A 153 7.07 4.85 -18.51
N GLN A 154 6.77 6.11 -18.23
CA GLN A 154 7.67 6.96 -17.44
C GLN A 154 7.92 6.41 -16.03
N MET A 155 6.89 5.84 -15.42
CA MET A 155 7.00 5.19 -14.11
C MET A 155 7.86 3.92 -14.18
N GLU A 156 7.72 3.11 -15.24
CA GLU A 156 8.61 1.96 -15.49
C GLU A 156 10.08 2.38 -15.53
N ASP A 157 10.38 3.43 -16.29
CA ASP A 157 11.75 3.92 -16.48
C ASP A 157 12.35 4.40 -15.15
N LYS A 158 11.60 5.18 -14.37
CA LYS A 158 12.03 5.62 -13.02
C LYS A 158 12.25 4.45 -12.06
N ILE A 159 11.36 3.45 -12.06
CA ILE A 159 11.54 2.26 -11.20
C ILE A 159 12.81 1.49 -11.59
N VAL A 160 13.08 1.33 -12.89
CA VAL A 160 14.30 0.68 -13.38
C VAL A 160 15.56 1.45 -12.97
N GLU A 161 15.54 2.78 -13.08
CA GLU A 161 16.64 3.63 -12.61
C GLU A 161 16.91 3.46 -11.11
N GLU A 162 15.86 3.45 -10.28
CA GLU A 162 16.00 3.22 -8.84
C GLU A 162 16.54 1.81 -8.54
N ILE A 163 16.04 0.77 -9.22
CA ILE A 163 16.58 -0.59 -9.07
C ILE A 163 18.06 -0.65 -9.44
N ALA A 164 18.48 0.01 -10.53
CA ALA A 164 19.87 0.06 -10.93
C ALA A 164 20.76 0.74 -9.88
N LYS A 165 20.30 1.84 -9.26
CA LYS A 165 21.00 2.48 -8.13
C LYS A 165 21.16 1.52 -6.94
N ILE A 166 20.12 0.75 -6.62
CA ILE A 166 20.22 -0.25 -5.55
C ILE A 166 21.21 -1.36 -5.91
N ASP A 167 21.26 -1.79 -7.16
CA ASP A 167 22.21 -2.80 -7.63
C ASP A 167 23.67 -2.29 -7.55
N THR A 168 23.94 -1.00 -7.85
CA THR A 168 25.30 -0.43 -7.70
C THR A 168 25.75 -0.33 -6.24
N LEU A 169 24.81 -0.21 -5.29
CA LEU A 169 25.07 -0.28 -3.85
C LEU A 169 25.29 -1.73 -3.36
N GLY A 170 25.25 -2.71 -4.27
CA GLY A 170 25.44 -4.12 -3.98
C GLY A 170 24.16 -4.82 -3.49
N GLY A 171 22.99 -4.30 -3.91
CA GLY A 171 21.68 -4.89 -3.69
C GLY A 171 20.95 -4.35 -2.45
N MET A 172 19.66 -4.70 -2.37
CA MET A 172 18.73 -4.16 -1.37
C MET A 172 19.20 -4.38 0.07
N VAL A 173 19.79 -5.54 0.40
CA VAL A 173 20.25 -5.84 1.77
C VAL A 173 21.36 -4.86 2.19
N LYS A 174 22.35 -4.61 1.32
CA LYS A 174 23.42 -3.65 1.59
C LYS A 174 22.93 -2.22 1.63
N ALA A 175 22.00 -1.86 0.75
CA ALA A 175 21.38 -0.54 0.75
C ALA A 175 20.63 -0.26 2.06
N ILE A 176 19.94 -1.25 2.64
CA ILE A 176 19.28 -1.14 3.94
C ILE A 176 20.30 -1.07 5.07
N SER A 177 21.28 -1.98 5.12
CA SER A 177 22.27 -2.02 6.21
C SER A 177 23.18 -0.78 6.23
N GLY A 178 23.43 -0.20 5.05
CA GLY A 178 24.16 1.05 4.90
C GLY A 178 23.34 2.32 5.14
N GLY A 179 22.05 2.20 5.45
CA GLY A 179 21.17 3.34 5.77
C GLY A 179 20.67 4.14 4.56
N TYR A 180 20.95 3.72 3.33
CA TYR A 180 20.55 4.44 2.11
C TYR A 180 19.03 4.53 1.96
N ILE A 181 18.34 3.40 2.13
CA ILE A 181 16.87 3.34 2.00
C ILE A 181 16.18 4.25 3.03
N GLN A 182 16.61 4.17 4.28
CA GLN A 182 16.06 4.97 5.38
C GLN A 182 16.29 6.46 5.14
N LYS A 183 17.47 6.84 4.62
CA LYS A 183 17.79 8.23 4.27
C LYS A 183 16.89 8.75 3.16
N GLU A 184 16.67 7.99 2.08
CA GLU A 184 15.80 8.43 0.98
C GLU A 184 14.34 8.58 1.41
N VAL A 185 13.82 7.63 2.20
CA VAL A 185 12.46 7.71 2.75
C VAL A 185 12.32 8.92 3.69
N ALA A 186 13.30 9.15 4.57
CA ALA A 186 13.29 10.30 5.48
C ALA A 186 13.39 11.63 4.73
N ARG A 187 14.19 11.70 3.66
CA ARG A 187 14.30 12.89 2.80
C ARG A 187 12.95 13.19 2.14
N GLN A 188 12.29 12.19 1.55
CA GLN A 188 10.98 12.38 0.92
C GLN A 188 9.92 12.82 1.93
N ALA A 189 9.90 12.23 3.13
CA ALA A 189 8.97 12.62 4.18
C ALA A 189 9.18 14.07 4.62
N TYR A 190 10.45 14.49 4.78
CA TYR A 190 10.79 15.88 5.11
C TYR A 190 10.38 16.86 4.00
N GLU A 191 10.65 16.53 2.73
CA GLU A 191 10.24 17.35 1.59
C GLU A 191 8.72 17.49 1.50
N PHE A 192 8.00 16.39 1.70
CA PHE A 192 6.54 16.39 1.72
C PHE A 192 6.00 17.29 2.85
N GLU A 193 6.47 17.09 4.08
CA GLU A 193 6.01 17.87 5.23
C GLU A 193 6.35 19.36 5.06
N LYS A 194 7.56 19.68 4.60
CA LYS A 194 7.96 21.05 4.28
C LYS A 194 7.05 21.67 3.23
N GLY A 195 6.70 20.91 2.18
CA GLY A 195 5.77 21.34 1.13
C GLY A 195 4.36 21.58 1.67
N VAL A 196 3.89 20.77 2.60
CA VAL A 196 2.59 20.99 3.28
C VAL A 196 2.65 22.24 4.15
N GLN A 197 3.70 22.42 4.95
CA GLN A 197 3.84 23.59 5.84
C GLN A 197 4.00 24.90 5.05
N SER A 198 4.71 24.88 3.93
CA SER A 198 4.88 26.05 3.06
C SER A 198 3.62 26.39 2.25
N GLY A 199 2.67 25.46 2.14
CA GLY A 199 1.49 25.57 1.28
C GLY A 199 1.75 25.25 -0.20
N GLU A 200 2.96 24.79 -0.56
CA GLU A 200 3.26 24.29 -1.90
C GLU A 200 2.45 23.02 -2.22
N LEU A 201 2.35 22.11 -1.24
CA LEU A 201 1.49 20.94 -1.31
C LEU A 201 0.20 21.22 -0.56
N ILE A 202 -0.92 21.22 -1.29
CA ILE A 202 -2.23 21.53 -0.71
C ILE A 202 -2.77 20.34 0.08
N LYS A 203 -3.17 20.61 1.33
CA LYS A 203 -3.88 19.70 2.22
C LYS A 203 -5.17 20.35 2.73
N VAL A 204 -6.29 19.97 2.11
CA VAL A 204 -7.63 20.49 2.44
C VAL A 204 -7.97 20.26 3.91
N GLY A 205 -8.46 21.28 4.60
CA GLY A 205 -8.78 21.25 6.02
C GLY A 205 -7.58 21.44 6.96
N VAL A 206 -6.35 21.43 6.42
CA VAL A 206 -5.11 21.62 7.19
C VAL A 206 -4.46 22.95 6.83
N ASN A 207 -3.96 23.11 5.59
CA ASN A 207 -3.29 24.35 5.14
C ASN A 207 -4.12 25.18 4.14
N LYS A 208 -5.17 24.60 3.54
CA LYS A 208 -6.11 25.28 2.65
C LYS A 208 -7.54 24.92 3.02
N TYR A 209 -8.42 25.93 3.00
CA TYR A 209 -9.78 25.81 3.54
C TYR A 209 -9.76 25.34 5.01
N ALA A 210 -8.74 25.80 5.76
CA ALA A 210 -8.64 25.59 7.19
C ALA A 210 -9.71 26.41 7.92
N GLY A 211 -10.17 25.90 9.07
CA GLY A 211 -11.26 26.48 9.85
C GLY A 211 -12.57 25.68 9.76
N GLY A 212 -13.62 26.16 10.44
CA GLY A 212 -14.89 25.46 10.62
C GLY A 212 -14.96 24.65 11.92
N GLU A 213 -16.13 24.08 12.21
CA GLU A 213 -16.28 23.17 13.35
C GLU A 213 -15.49 21.88 13.13
N GLN A 214 -14.76 21.44 14.15
CA GLN A 214 -14.18 20.10 14.14
C GLN A 214 -15.30 19.07 14.29
N GLY A 215 -15.46 18.20 13.30
CA GLY A 215 -16.37 17.06 13.39
C GLY A 215 -16.07 16.22 14.63
N LYS A 216 -17.12 15.74 15.31
CA LYS A 216 -16.98 14.83 16.44
C LYS A 216 -16.67 13.43 15.92
N VAL A 217 -15.60 12.81 16.44
CA VAL A 217 -15.23 11.43 16.14
C VAL A 217 -15.46 10.60 17.39
N GLU A 218 -16.20 9.50 17.24
CA GLU A 218 -16.28 8.46 18.27
C GLU A 218 -14.95 7.71 18.31
N LEU A 219 -14.37 7.57 19.49
CA LEU A 219 -13.08 6.89 19.65
C LEU A 219 -13.31 5.44 20.06
N HIS A 220 -12.61 4.51 19.42
CA HIS A 220 -12.51 3.15 19.95
C HIS A 220 -11.77 3.19 21.29
N GLU A 221 -12.49 2.83 22.36
CA GLU A 221 -11.93 2.84 23.71
C GLU A 221 -10.90 1.73 23.92
N TYR A 222 -9.93 1.99 24.79
CA TYR A 222 -8.99 1.00 25.27
C TYR A 222 -9.55 0.30 26.51
N SER A 223 -9.34 -1.03 26.60
CA SER A 223 -9.72 -1.83 27.77
C SER A 223 -8.57 -2.71 28.25
N ASP A 224 -8.23 -2.60 29.54
CA ASP A 224 -7.24 -3.44 30.22
C ASP A 224 -7.71 -4.89 30.40
N GLU A 225 -9.01 -5.17 30.26
CA GLU A 225 -9.57 -6.51 30.45
C GLU A 225 -8.97 -7.52 29.47
N SER A 226 -8.70 -7.09 28.24
CA SER A 226 -8.04 -7.92 27.21
C SER A 226 -6.66 -8.40 27.67
N ALA A 227 -5.89 -7.55 28.35
CA ALA A 227 -4.59 -7.94 28.89
C ALA A 227 -4.75 -8.96 30.03
N VAL A 228 -5.72 -8.75 30.91
CA VAL A 228 -6.03 -9.67 32.02
C VAL A 228 -6.42 -11.05 31.49
N GLU A 229 -7.31 -11.10 30.50
CA GLU A 229 -7.75 -12.34 29.85
C GLU A 229 -6.59 -13.03 29.13
N GLN A 230 -5.78 -12.29 28.37
CA GLN A 230 -4.65 -12.86 27.65
C GLN A 230 -3.59 -13.45 28.59
N ILE A 231 -3.31 -12.80 29.73
CA ILE A 231 -2.41 -13.33 30.76
C ILE A 231 -2.96 -14.63 31.35
N LYS A 232 -4.26 -14.69 31.63
CA LYS A 232 -4.92 -15.89 32.15
C LYS A 232 -4.81 -17.04 31.14
N SER A 233 -5.20 -16.81 29.88
CA SER A 233 -5.12 -17.78 28.78
C SER A 233 -3.69 -18.30 28.59
N LEU A 234 -2.68 -17.44 28.67
CA LEU A 234 -1.27 -17.83 28.57
C LEU A 234 -0.82 -18.72 29.75
N LYS A 235 -1.26 -18.42 30.97
CA LYS A 235 -0.97 -19.25 32.15
C LYS A 235 -1.58 -20.64 32.01
N GLU A 236 -2.82 -20.72 31.53
CA GLU A 236 -3.51 -21.98 31.29
C GLU A 236 -2.83 -22.80 30.19
N LEU A 237 -2.46 -22.18 29.07
CA LEU A 237 -1.71 -22.83 27.99
C LEU A 237 -0.38 -23.41 28.49
N ARG A 238 0.39 -22.64 29.27
CA ARG A 238 1.67 -23.09 29.85
C ARG A 238 1.49 -24.27 30.81
N ARG A 239 0.37 -24.30 31.55
CA ARG A 239 0.06 -25.41 32.47
C ARG A 239 -0.37 -26.67 31.73
N ALA A 240 -1.14 -26.53 30.66
CA ALA A 240 -1.78 -27.65 29.97
C ALA A 240 -0.93 -28.23 28.82
N ARG A 241 0.03 -27.46 28.28
CA ARG A 241 0.91 -27.97 27.22
C ARG A 241 1.86 -29.03 27.76
N ASN A 242 2.17 -30.01 26.93
CA ASN A 242 3.31 -30.88 27.18
C ASN A 242 4.60 -30.06 27.00
N ASN A 243 5.47 -30.07 28.00
CA ASN A 243 6.70 -29.27 28.00
C ASN A 243 7.86 -30.03 27.36
#